data_AF-A0A430RLI0-F1
#
_entry.id   AF-A0A430RLI0-F1
#
_cell.length_a   1.000
_cell.length_b   1.000
_cell.length_c   1.000
_cell.angle_alpha   90.00
_cell.angle_beta   90.00
_cell.angle_gamma   90.00
#
_symmetry.space_group_name_H-M   'P 1'
#
loop_
_entity.id
_entity.type
_entity.pdbx_description
1 polymer ?
#
loop_
_entity_poly.entity_id
_entity_poly.type
_entity_poly.pdbx_seq_one_letter_code
_entity_poly.pdbx_strand_id
1 'polypeptide(L)' 'MRPWILLGLLLFPALAQGDGRYLVGRILALEAQRDVALVEVEGGRLEALLPVDG' A
#
# COMPACT_ATOMS: atom_id res chain seq x y z
N MET A 1 25.48 -23.13 0.40
CA MET A 1 24.26 -22.29 0.45
C MET A 1 23.10 -23.16 0.91
N ARG A 2 22.37 -22.79 1.98
CA ARG A 2 21.27 -23.60 2.51
C ARG A 2 20.03 -23.39 1.62
N PRO A 3 19.47 -24.43 0.98
CA PRO A 3 18.36 -24.29 0.02
C PRO A 3 17.11 -23.67 0.64
N TRP A 4 16.89 -23.87 1.94
CA TRP A 4 15.80 -23.26 2.71
C TRP A 4 15.82 -21.72 2.72
N ILE A 5 17.00 -21.10 2.66
CA ILE A 5 17.12 -19.64 2.62
C ILE A 5 16.63 -19.09 1.28
N LEU A 6 16.98 -19.77 0.18
CA LEU A 6 16.54 -19.40 -1.16
C LEU A 6 15.04 -19.58 -1.33
N LEU A 7 14.48 -20.65 -0.74
CA LEU A 7 13.04 -20.89 -0.74
C LEU A 7 12.27 -19.81 0.03
N GLY A 8 12.79 -19.40 1.20
CA GLY A 8 12.21 -18.29 1.97
C GLY A 8 12.24 -16.95 1.22
N LEU A 9 13.35 -16.64 0.56
CA LEU A 9 13.50 -15.45 -0.28
C LEU A 9 12.53 -15.43 -1.47
N LEU A 10 12.27 -16.60 -2.08
CA LEU A 10 11.35 -16.73 -3.20
C LEU A 10 9.88 -16.51 -2.80
N LEU A 11 9.49 -16.88 -1.57
CA LEU A 11 8.11 -16.79 -1.09
C LEU A 11 7.78 -15.42 -0.47
N PHE A 12 8.79 -14.65 -0.08
CA PHE A 12 8.63 -13.32 0.51
C PHE A 12 7.81 -12.31 -0.32
N PRO A 13 8.02 -12.15 -1.64
CA PRO A 13 7.26 -11.17 -2.42
C PRO A 13 5.76 -11.49 -2.49
N ALA A 14 5.40 -12.78 -2.54
CA ALA A 14 4.00 -13.21 -2.56
C ALA A 14 3.25 -12.85 -1.25
N LEU A 15 3.97 -12.72 -0.13
CA LEU A 15 3.41 -12.34 1.16
C LEU A 15 3.32 -10.81 1.34
N ALA A 16 4.09 -10.03 0.58
CA ALA A 16 4.13 -8.58 0.66
C ALA A 16 3.15 -7.89 -0.30
N GLN A 17 2.61 -8.63 -1.28
CA GLN A 17 1.68 -8.11 -2.25
C GLN A 17 0.27 -8.09 -1.64
N GLY A 18 -0.25 -6.90 -1.34
CA GLY A 18 -1.66 -6.73 -0.95
C GLY A 18 -2.61 -7.18 -2.07
N ASP A 19 -3.91 -7.27 -1.77
CA ASP A 19 -4.95 -7.82 -2.67
C ASP A 19 -5.04 -7.16 -4.06
N GLY A 20 -4.32 -6.06 -4.32
CA GLY A 20 -4.26 -5.39 -5.62
C GLY A 20 -5.61 -4.80 -6.07
N ARG A 21 -6.58 -4.72 -5.15
CA ARG A 21 -7.92 -4.19 -5.41
C ARG A 21 -7.93 -2.66 -5.35
N TYR A 22 -8.72 -2.06 -6.22
CA TYR A 22 -9.05 -0.64 -6.11
C TYR A 22 -10.12 -0.44 -5.04
N LEU A 23 -9.94 0.59 -4.23
CA LEU A 23 -10.88 1.01 -3.20
C LEU A 23 -11.41 2.40 -3.56
N VAL A 24 -12.70 2.62 -3.35
CA VAL A 24 -13.34 3.93 -3.54
C VAL A 24 -13.64 4.51 -2.16
N GLY A 25 -13.20 5.74 -1.93
CA GLY A 25 -13.34 6.42 -0.66
C GLY A 25 -13.41 7.93 -0.80
N ARG A 26 -13.58 8.61 0.34
CA ARG A 26 -13.63 10.07 0.42
C ARG A 26 -12.30 10.62 0.92
N ILE A 27 -11.71 11.58 0.21
CA ILE A 27 -10.53 12.30 0.67
C ILE A 27 -10.91 13.17 1.89
N LEU A 28 -10.23 12.97 3.00
CA LEU A 28 -10.40 13.75 4.23
C LEU A 28 -9.36 14.87 4.33
N ALA A 29 -8.11 14.59 3.96
CA ALA A 29 -7.00 15.54 4.04
C ALA A 29 -5.91 15.19 3.02
N LEU A 30 -5.12 16.20 2.65
CA LEU A 30 -3.92 16.07 1.81
C LEU A 30 -2.71 16.51 2.63
N GLU A 31 -1.69 15.67 2.71
CA GLU A 31 -0.46 15.92 3.44
C GLU A 31 0.73 15.94 2.48
N ALA A 32 0.90 17.08 1.80
CA ALA A 32 1.91 17.28 0.76
C ALA A 32 3.36 17.14 1.25
N GLN A 33 3.62 17.22 2.55
CA GLN A 33 4.98 16.98 3.08
C GLN A 33 5.39 15.51 3.04
N ARG A 34 4.40 14.60 3.06
CA ARG A 34 4.59 13.15 3.07
C ARG A 34 4.13 12.50 1.76
N ASP A 35 3.64 13.30 0.81
CA ASP A 35 3.00 12.84 -0.43
C ASP A 35 1.89 11.81 -0.19
N VAL A 36 1.06 12.04 0.83
CA VAL A 36 -0.09 11.17 1.16
C VAL A 36 -1.41 11.93 1.23
N ALA A 37 -2.49 11.25 0.87
CA ALA A 37 -3.86 11.62 1.16
C ALA A 37 -4.41 10.72 2.27
N LEU A 38 -5.09 11.31 3.24
CA LEU A 38 -5.91 10.56 4.19
C LEU A 38 -7.29 10.35 3.57
N VAL A 39 -7.70 9.09 3.42
CA VAL A 39 -8.93 8.68 2.75
C VAL A 39 -9.80 7.86 3.70
N GLU A 40 -11.10 8.15 3.72
CA GLU A 40 -12.10 7.31 4.39
C GLU A 40 -12.65 6.27 3.40
N VAL A 41 -12.51 4.99 3.74
CA VAL A 41 -13.01 3.84 2.96
C VAL A 41 -13.80 2.95 3.90
N GLU A 42 -15.07 2.66 3.56
CA GLU A 42 -15.93 1.75 4.34
C GLU A 42 -16.00 2.07 5.84
N GLY A 43 -15.87 3.36 6.23
CA GLY A 43 -15.86 3.82 7.63
C GLY A 43 -14.51 3.70 8.35
N GLY A 44 -13.48 3.17 7.68
CA GLY A 44 -12.09 3.18 8.13
C GLY A 44 -11.27 4.30 7.50
N ARG A 45 -10.19 4.71 8.16
CA ARG A 45 -9.23 5.69 7.61
C ARG A 45 -7.98 4.98 7.09
N LEU A 46 -7.58 5.33 5.88
CA LEU A 46 -6.42 4.79 5.18
C LEU A 46 -5.56 5.93 4.64
N GLU A 47 -4.25 5.69 4.54
CA GLU A 47 -3.33 6.58 3.83
C GLU A 47 -3.17 6.06 2.39
N ALA A 48 -3.30 6.96 1.42
CA ALA A 48 -3.07 6.69 0.01
C ALA A 48 -1.93 7.59 -0.48
N LEU A 49 -0.99 7.04 -1.25
CA LEU A 49 0.06 7.85 -1.88
C LEU A 49 -0.55 8.80 -2.90
N LEU A 50 -0.08 10.05 -2.90
CA LEU A 50 -0.43 11.02 -3.93
C LEU A 50 0.29 10.65 -5.23
N PRO A 51 -0.36 10.86 -6.39
CA PRO A 51 0.30 10.71 -7.68
C PRO A 51 1.45 11.71 -7.77
N VAL A 52 2.59 11.22 -8.27
CA VAL A 52 3.83 12.02 -8.39
C VAL A 52 3.76 12.96 -9.60
N ASP A 53 2.85 12.69 -10.53
CA ASP A 53 2.55 13.50 -11.70
C ASP A 53 1.11 14.04 -11.60
N GLY A 54 0.97 15.37 -11.63
CA GLY A 54 -0.32 16.07 -11.59
C GLY A 54 -1.02 16.12 -12.94
#